data_AF-A0A1F3SKG8-F1
#
_entry.id   AF-A0A1F3SKG8-F1
#
_cell.length_a   1.000
_cell.length_b   1.000
_cell.length_c   1.000
_cell.angle_alpha   90.00
_cell.angle_beta   90.00
_cell.angle_gamma   90.00
#
_symmetry.space_group_name_H-M   'P 1'
#
loop_
_entity.id
_entity.type
_entity.pdbx_description
1 polymer ?
#
loop_
_entity_poly.entity_id
_entity_poly.type
_entity_poly.pdbx_seq_one_letter_code
_entity_poly.pdbx_strand_id
1 'polypeptide(L)'
;MKELYLKLGEKTYRYLAVAFCFLGDLELSKYIYDKFTTPELFDKQFEQAMVLVKEVYKKQGVPVEWPENFKERVYLMVVTGVLLCLGFYLVFHLLNYTFFVFKKRFAHLYITLLSWSATILAPLMGLWIFNEWPVYGTLFVIQGFLFFFVAWGLRIYPVQKPQPKNS
;
A
#
# COMPACT_ATOMS: atom_id res chain seq x y z
N MET A 1 -15.16 -15.90 18.47
CA MET A 1 -14.76 -15.70 17.06
C MET A 1 -15.14 -16.87 16.14
N LYS A 2 -14.80 -18.13 16.43
CA LYS A 2 -15.08 -19.27 15.52
C LYS A 2 -16.54 -19.38 15.05
N GLU A 3 -17.49 -19.24 15.96
CA GLU A 3 -18.93 -19.29 15.66
C GLU A 3 -19.38 -18.18 14.70
N LEU A 4 -18.82 -16.97 14.82
CA LEU A 4 -19.11 -15.85 13.93
C LEU A 4 -18.75 -16.21 12.49
N TYR A 5 -17.55 -16.74 12.26
CA TYR A 5 -17.12 -17.15 10.92
C TYR A 5 -17.98 -18.29 10.39
N LEU A 6 -18.23 -19.33 11.20
CA LEU A 6 -19.08 -20.44 10.77
C LEU A 6 -20.48 -19.99 10.33
N LYS A 7 -21.08 -19.01 11.03
CA LYS A 7 -22.37 -18.41 10.63
C LYS A 7 -22.26 -17.56 9.37
N LEU A 8 -21.14 -16.85 9.18
CA LEU A 8 -20.89 -16.01 8.01
C LEU A 8 -20.76 -16.82 6.71
N GLY A 9 -20.12 -17.99 6.80
CA GLY A 9 -19.84 -18.87 5.67
C GLY A 9 -18.62 -18.44 4.85
N GLU A 10 -17.96 -19.41 4.20
CA GLU A 10 -16.69 -19.22 3.49
C GLU A 10 -16.80 -18.21 2.34
N LYS A 11 -17.89 -18.26 1.56
CA LYS A 11 -18.08 -17.39 0.40
C LYS A 11 -18.17 -15.93 0.81
N THR A 12 -19.05 -15.62 1.77
CA THR A 12 -19.23 -14.27 2.32
C THR A 12 -17.94 -13.76 2.96
N TYR A 13 -17.27 -14.60 3.74
CA TYR A 13 -15.96 -14.29 4.32
C TYR A 13 -14.94 -13.87 3.27
N ARG A 14 -14.82 -14.60 2.15
CA ARG A 14 -13.85 -14.27 1.10
C ARG A 14 -14.10 -12.89 0.49
N TYR A 15 -15.36 -12.53 0.25
CA TYR A 15 -15.70 -11.20 -0.26
C TYR A 15 -15.40 -10.10 0.76
N LEU A 16 -15.73 -10.30 2.04
CA LEU A 16 -15.37 -9.35 3.09
C LEU A 16 -13.86 -9.22 3.24
N ALA A 17 -13.11 -10.32 3.14
CA ALA A 17 -11.66 -10.30 3.21
C ALA A 17 -11.06 -9.46 2.07
N VAL A 18 -11.54 -9.66 0.84
CA VAL A 18 -11.14 -8.82 -0.30
C VAL A 18 -11.51 -7.36 -0.07
N ALA A 19 -12.74 -7.07 0.37
CA ALA A 19 -13.17 -5.71 0.62
C ALA A 19 -12.29 -5.01 1.68
N PHE A 20 -12.02 -5.68 2.80
CA PHE A 20 -11.19 -5.13 3.86
C PHE A 20 -9.73 -4.95 3.44
N CYS A 21 -9.13 -5.92 2.75
CA CYS A 21 -7.77 -5.76 2.24
C CYS A 21 -7.68 -4.62 1.21
N PHE A 22 -8.64 -4.54 0.29
CA PHE A 22 -8.67 -3.50 -0.74
C PHE A 22 -8.90 -2.09 -0.16
N LEU A 23 -9.72 -1.95 0.88
CA LEU A 23 -9.84 -0.68 1.61
C LEU A 23 -8.50 -0.23 2.19
N GLY A 24 -7.72 -1.15 2.77
CA GLY A 24 -6.38 -0.86 3.26
C GLY A 24 -5.42 -0.44 2.15
N ASP A 25 -5.53 -1.04 0.97
CA ASP A 25 -4.73 -0.64 -0.20
C ASP A 25 -5.06 0.77 -0.68
N LEU A 26 -6.35 1.13 -0.72
CA LEU A 26 -6.80 2.47 -1.09
C LEU A 26 -6.32 3.50 -0.07
N GLU A 27 -6.43 3.18 1.22
CA GLU A 27 -5.96 4.05 2.30
C GLU A 27 -4.45 4.29 2.20
N LEU A 28 -3.65 3.22 2.08
CA LEU A 28 -2.21 3.33 1.93
C LEU A 28 -1.83 4.10 0.66
N SER A 29 -2.49 3.81 -0.45
CA SER A 29 -2.22 4.50 -1.73
C SER A 29 -2.54 5.99 -1.63
N LYS A 30 -3.66 6.35 -0.99
CA LYS A 30 -4.06 7.74 -0.80
C LYS A 30 -3.08 8.48 0.14
N TYR A 31 -2.66 7.83 1.22
CA TYR A 31 -1.64 8.37 2.12
C TYR A 31 -0.31 8.62 1.38
N ILE A 32 0.17 7.65 0.61
CA ILE A 32 1.41 7.80 -0.18
C ILE A 32 1.26 8.93 -1.20
N TYR A 33 0.14 8.97 -1.92
CA TYR A 33 -0.12 10.04 -2.87
C TYR A 33 -0.02 11.42 -2.19
N ASP A 34 -0.83 11.67 -1.17
CA ASP A 34 -0.82 12.97 -0.47
C ASP A 34 0.54 13.32 0.11
N LYS A 35 1.24 12.34 0.68
CA LYS A 35 2.55 12.57 1.27
C LYS A 35 3.59 12.99 0.23
N PHE A 36 3.58 12.39 -0.96
CA PHE A 36 4.65 12.58 -1.95
C PHE A 36 4.30 13.53 -3.09
N THR A 37 3.04 13.95 -3.23
CA THR A 37 2.61 14.90 -4.26
C THR A 37 2.28 16.29 -3.73
N THR A 38 2.54 16.58 -2.45
CA THR A 38 2.39 17.93 -1.90
C THR A 38 3.45 18.88 -2.49
N PRO A 39 3.03 20.03 -3.05
CA PRO A 39 3.96 21.03 -3.58
C PRO A 39 5.01 21.48 -2.56
N GLU A 40 4.65 21.59 -1.29
CA GLU A 40 5.55 22.06 -0.23
C GLU A 40 6.69 21.08 0.03
N LEU A 41 6.41 19.78 0.06
CA LEU A 41 7.43 18.76 0.23
C LEU A 41 8.33 18.68 -1.00
N PHE A 42 7.72 18.73 -2.19
CA PHE A 42 8.47 18.75 -3.43
C PHE A 42 9.41 19.94 -3.49
N ASP A 43 8.94 21.14 -3.17
CA ASP A 43 9.72 22.37 -3.20
C ASP A 43 10.93 22.28 -2.28
N LYS A 44 10.73 21.80 -1.05
CA LYS A 44 11.82 21.59 -0.10
C LYS A 44 12.85 20.57 -0.60
N GLN A 45 12.41 19.43 -1.13
CA GLN A 45 13.31 18.39 -1.63
C GLN A 45 14.03 18.83 -2.90
N PHE A 46 13.32 19.53 -3.79
CA PHE A 46 13.87 20.10 -5.01
C PHE A 46 14.96 21.11 -4.66
N GLU A 47 14.70 22.06 -3.77
CA GLU A 47 15.70 23.03 -3.34
C GLU A 47 16.95 22.38 -2.75
N GLN A 48 16.79 21.38 -1.88
CA GLN A 48 17.90 20.60 -1.33
C GLN A 48 18.72 19.91 -2.41
N ALA A 49 18.06 19.26 -3.37
CA ALA A 49 18.73 18.64 -4.51
C ALA A 49 19.47 19.68 -5.37
N MET A 50 18.85 20.83 -5.61
CA MET A 50 19.44 21.90 -6.42
C MET A 50 20.66 22.55 -5.77
N VAL A 51 20.72 22.63 -4.44
CA VAL A 51 21.92 23.07 -3.72
C VAL A 51 23.10 22.14 -4.04
N LEU A 52 22.89 20.82 -3.93
CA LEU A 52 23.93 19.82 -4.23
C LEU A 52 24.38 19.89 -5.69
N VAL A 53 23.43 20.01 -6.63
CA VAL A 53 23.74 20.11 -8.05
C VAL A 53 24.56 21.38 -8.34
N LYS A 54 24.16 22.54 -7.79
CA LYS A 54 24.90 23.79 -7.97
C LYS A 54 26.32 23.72 -7.41
N GLU A 55 26.52 23.05 -6.28
CA GLU A 55 27.86 22.85 -5.71
C GLU A 55 28.76 22.00 -6.62
N VAL A 56 28.23 20.93 -7.20
CA VAL A 56 28.98 20.08 -8.14
C VAL A 56 29.37 20.85 -9.40
N TYR A 57 28.43 21.58 -10.01
CA TYR A 57 28.69 22.37 -11.21
C TYR A 57 29.68 23.52 -10.95
N LYS A 58 29.56 24.18 -9.79
CA LYS A 58 30.52 25.21 -9.36
C LYS A 58 31.95 24.66 -9.27
N LYS A 59 32.13 23.44 -8.75
CA LYS A 59 33.46 22.77 -8.70
C LYS A 59 34.01 22.43 -10.09
N GLN A 60 33.13 22.24 -11.07
CA GLN A 60 33.49 21.93 -12.45
C GLN A 60 33.65 23.19 -13.33
N GLY A 61 33.39 24.40 -12.80
CA GLY A 61 33.47 25.65 -13.56
C GLY A 61 32.38 25.79 -14.64
N VAL A 62 31.31 25.00 -14.57
CA VAL A 62 30.23 24.99 -15.56
C VAL A 62 29.08 25.89 -15.06
N PRO A 63 28.65 26.90 -15.84
CA PRO A 63 27.49 27.71 -15.48
C PRO A 63 26.22 26.86 -15.47
N VAL A 64 25.36 27.09 -14.50
CA VAL A 64 24.12 26.35 -14.32
C VAL A 64 22.97 27.13 -14.96
N GLU A 65 22.60 26.74 -16.18
CA GLU A 65 21.42 27.27 -16.86
C GLU A 65 20.35 26.18 -16.94
N TRP A 66 19.18 26.44 -16.35
CA TRP A 66 18.05 25.53 -16.42
C TRP A 66 17.05 26.00 -17.45
N PRO A 67 16.43 25.09 -18.22
CA PRO A 67 15.32 25.43 -19.10
C PRO A 67 14.19 26.12 -18.33
N GLU A 68 13.46 27.01 -19.01
CA GLU A 68 12.18 27.50 -18.50
C GLU A 68 11.28 26.30 -18.15
N ASN A 69 10.62 26.37 -16.99
CA ASN A 69 9.74 25.33 -16.45
C ASN A 69 10.43 24.01 -16.05
N PHE A 70 11.75 23.98 -15.86
CA PHE A 70 12.46 22.78 -15.41
C PHE A 70 11.86 22.20 -14.11
N LYS A 71 11.61 23.04 -13.10
CA LYS A 71 11.01 22.64 -11.82
C LYS A 71 9.63 21.99 -12.00
N GLU A 72 8.76 22.60 -12.81
CA GLU A 72 7.42 22.07 -13.09
C GLU A 72 7.47 20.72 -13.81
N ARG A 73 8.38 20.57 -14.79
CA ARG A 73 8.56 19.29 -15.49
C ARG A 73 9.05 18.19 -14.54
N VAL A 74 9.96 18.52 -13.63
CA VAL A 74 10.44 17.57 -12.60
C VAL A 74 9.30 17.21 -11.64
N TYR A 75 8.50 18.19 -11.20
CA TYR A 75 7.33 17.93 -10.36
C TYR A 75 6.34 16.99 -11.03
N LEU A 76 5.95 17.28 -12.28
CA LEU A 76 5.03 16.45 -13.05
C LEU A 76 5.58 15.04 -13.25
N MET A 77 6.89 14.90 -13.49
CA MET A 77 7.55 13.61 -13.60
C MET A 77 7.45 12.82 -12.29
N VAL A 78 7.67 13.46 -11.13
CA VAL A 78 7.54 12.82 -9.81
C VAL A 78 6.09 12.37 -9.57
N VAL A 79 5.11 13.27 -9.77
CA VAL A 79 3.68 12.96 -9.57
C VAL A 79 3.24 11.80 -10.47
N THR A 80 3.62 11.84 -11.75
CA THR A 80 3.29 10.78 -12.71
C THR A 80 3.95 9.45 -12.31
N GLY A 81 5.21 9.48 -11.85
CA GLY A 81 5.91 8.31 -11.34
C GLY A 81 5.21 7.69 -10.13
N VAL A 82 4.81 8.51 -9.15
CA VAL A 82 4.04 8.06 -7.98
C VAL A 82 2.72 7.41 -8.42
N LEU A 83 1.97 8.06 -9.30
CA LEU A 83 0.70 7.53 -9.81
C LEU A 83 0.87 6.20 -10.55
N LEU A 84 1.90 6.05 -11.37
CA LEU A 84 2.19 4.78 -12.06
C LEU A 84 2.52 3.67 -11.06
N CYS A 85 3.38 3.94 -10.07
CA CYS A 85 3.70 2.98 -9.03
C CYS A 85 2.46 2.54 -8.24
N LEU A 86 1.60 3.49 -7.85
CA LEU A 86 0.34 3.19 -7.16
C LEU A 86 -0.64 2.42 -8.05
N GLY A 87 -0.70 2.74 -9.35
CA GLY A 87 -1.50 2.00 -10.32
C GLY A 87 -1.06 0.54 -10.42
N PHE A 88 0.25 0.28 -10.59
CA PHE A 88 0.78 -1.09 -10.61
C PHE A 88 0.55 -1.83 -9.29
N TYR A 89 0.73 -1.14 -8.15
CA TYR A 89 0.43 -1.67 -6.83
C TYR A 89 -1.03 -2.15 -6.75
N LEU A 90 -2.00 -1.30 -7.10
CA LEU A 90 -3.43 -1.64 -7.03
C LEU A 90 -3.78 -2.79 -7.98
N VAL A 91 -3.24 -2.80 -9.21
CA VAL A 91 -3.47 -3.90 -10.16
C VAL A 91 -2.94 -5.22 -9.64
N PHE A 92 -1.72 -5.22 -9.07
CA PHE A 92 -1.14 -6.43 -8.47
C PHE A 92 -2.01 -6.99 -7.33
N HIS A 93 -2.53 -6.12 -6.47
CA HIS A 93 -3.43 -6.52 -5.39
C HIS A 93 -4.77 -7.06 -5.91
N LEU A 94 -5.39 -6.38 -6.88
CA LEU A 94 -6.65 -6.82 -7.50
C LEU A 94 -6.54 -8.20 -8.17
N LEU A 95 -5.42 -8.50 -8.83
CA LEU A 95 -5.16 -9.82 -9.39
C LEU A 95 -5.11 -10.89 -8.28
N ASN A 96 -4.38 -10.63 -7.20
CA ASN A 96 -4.31 -11.54 -6.06
C ASN A 96 -5.68 -11.75 -5.39
N TYR A 97 -6.49 -10.70 -5.24
CA TYR A 97 -7.85 -10.80 -4.71
C TYR A 97 -8.76 -11.66 -5.60
N THR A 98 -8.67 -11.46 -6.91
CA THR A 98 -9.41 -12.27 -7.88
C THR A 98 -9.03 -13.74 -7.75
N PHE A 99 -7.74 -14.05 -7.70
CA PHE A 99 -7.26 -15.43 -7.50
C PHE A 99 -7.62 -16.01 -6.13
N PHE A 100 -7.71 -15.18 -5.10
CA PHE A 100 -8.14 -15.59 -3.76
C PHE A 100 -9.63 -16.00 -3.75
N VAL A 101 -10.48 -15.27 -4.46
CA VAL A 101 -11.90 -15.63 -4.65
C VAL A 101 -12.03 -16.96 -5.40
N PHE A 102 -11.19 -17.19 -6.42
CA PHE A 102 -11.08 -18.48 -7.14
C PHE A 102 -10.31 -19.57 -6.37
N LYS A 103 -10.10 -19.38 -5.08
CA LYS A 103 -9.47 -20.33 -4.16
C LYS A 103 -8.06 -20.80 -4.56
N LYS A 104 -7.30 -19.98 -5.29
CA LYS A 104 -5.91 -20.34 -5.66
C LYS A 104 -5.01 -20.34 -4.42
N ARG A 105 -4.11 -21.32 -4.35
CA ARG A 105 -3.23 -21.56 -3.18
C ARG A 105 -2.24 -20.41 -2.95
N PHE A 106 -1.58 -19.92 -3.99
CA PHE A 106 -0.62 -18.83 -3.86
C PHE A 106 -1.31 -17.55 -3.35
N ALA A 107 -2.51 -17.26 -3.86
CA ALA A 107 -3.29 -16.10 -3.43
C ALA A 107 -3.70 -16.20 -1.96
N HIS A 108 -4.04 -17.39 -1.46
CA HIS A 108 -4.27 -17.55 -0.02
C HIS A 108 -3.02 -17.29 0.83
N LEU A 109 -1.87 -17.81 0.40
CA LEU A 109 -0.62 -17.56 1.11
C LEU A 109 -0.32 -16.06 1.13
N TYR A 110 -0.49 -15.39 -0.01
CA TYR A 110 -0.35 -13.95 -0.14
C TYR A 110 -1.26 -13.19 0.83
N ILE A 111 -2.57 -13.46 0.84
CA ILE A 111 -3.52 -12.79 1.75
C ILE A 111 -3.23 -13.12 3.22
N THR A 112 -2.75 -14.33 3.51
CA THR A 112 -2.32 -14.72 4.85
C THR A 112 -1.15 -13.86 5.31
N LEU A 113 -0.09 -13.77 4.50
CA LEU A 113 1.09 -12.97 4.83
C LEU A 113 0.74 -11.49 4.95
N LEU A 114 -0.02 -10.95 4.00
CA LEU A 114 -0.48 -9.57 3.99
C LEU A 114 -1.29 -9.23 5.24
N SER A 115 -2.31 -10.03 5.57
CA SER A 115 -3.19 -9.74 6.71
C SER A 115 -2.49 -9.89 8.06
N TRP A 116 -1.62 -10.89 8.24
CA TRP A 116 -0.84 -11.03 9.47
C TRP A 116 0.17 -9.91 9.65
N SER A 117 0.89 -9.51 8.59
CA SER A 117 1.84 -8.41 8.70
C SER A 117 1.12 -7.08 8.92
N ALA A 118 0.07 -6.79 8.17
CA ALA A 118 -0.68 -5.54 8.26
C ALA A 118 -1.47 -5.40 9.58
N THR A 119 -1.87 -6.50 10.22
CA THR A 119 -2.42 -6.49 11.58
C THR A 119 -1.50 -5.77 12.57
N ILE A 120 -0.18 -5.92 12.41
CA ILE A 120 0.83 -5.33 13.30
C ILE A 120 1.31 -3.99 12.73
N LEU A 121 1.67 -3.98 11.44
CA LEU A 121 2.32 -2.83 10.82
C LEU A 121 1.37 -1.64 10.65
N ALA A 122 0.08 -1.87 10.30
CA ALA A 122 -0.84 -0.76 10.09
C ALA A 122 -1.10 0.03 11.38
N PRO A 123 -1.43 -0.59 12.54
CA PRO A 123 -1.56 0.17 13.79
C PRO A 123 -0.27 0.87 14.23
N LEU A 124 0.89 0.22 14.08
CA LEU A 124 2.18 0.86 14.41
C LEU A 124 2.44 2.08 13.55
N MET A 125 2.19 1.98 12.25
CA MET A 125 2.30 3.11 11.33
C MET A 125 1.29 4.20 11.68
N GLY A 126 0.05 3.83 12.00
CA GLY A 126 -1.00 4.75 12.42
C GLY A 126 -0.62 5.55 13.66
N LEU A 127 -0.08 4.88 14.69
CA LEU A 127 0.42 5.52 15.91
C LEU A 127 1.62 6.43 15.63
N TRP A 128 2.53 6.02 14.74
CA TRP A 128 3.70 6.82 14.36
C TRP A 128 3.30 8.14 13.71
N ILE A 129 2.34 8.10 12.77
CA ILE A 129 1.95 9.28 11.99
C ILE A 129 0.84 10.11 12.64
N PHE A 130 0.26 9.64 13.75
CA PHE A 130 -0.95 10.22 14.35
C PHE A 130 -0.82 11.71 14.67
N ASN A 131 0.35 12.16 15.14
CA ASN A 131 0.56 13.55 15.52
C ASN A 131 0.58 14.50 14.30
N GLU A 132 1.08 14.03 13.17
CA GLU A 132 1.21 14.84 11.94
C GLU A 132 -0.05 14.70 11.05
N TRP A 133 -0.62 13.50 11.00
CA TRP A 133 -1.74 13.14 10.12
C TRP A 133 -2.78 12.33 10.91
N PRO A 134 -3.53 12.96 11.84
CA PRO A 134 -4.40 12.23 12.78
C PRO A 134 -5.47 11.39 12.08
N VAL A 135 -6.05 11.90 10.98
CA VAL A 135 -7.04 11.16 10.19
C VAL A 135 -6.45 9.86 9.65
N TYR A 136 -5.31 9.92 8.95
CA TYR A 136 -4.63 8.71 8.45
C TYR A 136 -4.16 7.82 9.60
N GLY A 137 -3.67 8.40 10.70
CA GLY A 137 -3.27 7.66 11.88
C GLY A 137 -4.40 6.80 12.45
N THR A 138 -5.60 7.38 12.61
CA THR A 138 -6.79 6.65 13.05
C THR A 138 -7.22 5.58 12.06
N LEU A 139 -7.26 5.90 10.77
CA LEU A 139 -7.68 4.96 9.73
C LEU A 139 -6.76 3.73 9.72
N PHE A 140 -5.43 3.89 9.83
CA PHE A 140 -4.52 2.74 9.80
C PHE A 140 -4.65 1.85 11.04
N VAL A 141 -4.99 2.43 12.19
CA VAL A 141 -5.31 1.67 13.40
C VAL A 141 -6.59 0.85 13.20
N ILE A 142 -7.66 1.46 12.68
CA ILE A 142 -8.92 0.76 12.36
C ILE A 142 -8.66 -0.35 11.35
N GLN A 143 -7.90 -0.06 10.30
CA GLN A 143 -7.55 -0.98 9.24
C GLN A 143 -6.75 -2.19 9.76
N GLY A 144 -5.89 -1.99 10.77
CA GLY A 144 -5.22 -3.09 11.47
C GLY A 144 -6.19 -4.09 12.12
N PHE A 145 -7.29 -3.61 12.73
CA PHE A 145 -8.35 -4.49 13.25
C PHE A 145 -9.09 -5.24 12.15
N LEU A 146 -9.32 -4.60 11.00
CA LEU A 146 -9.92 -5.26 9.83
C LEU A 146 -8.98 -6.35 9.27
N PHE A 147 -7.68 -6.08 9.18
CA PHE A 147 -6.70 -7.10 8.81
C PHE A 147 -6.62 -8.24 9.83
N PHE A 148 -6.77 -7.97 11.12
CA PHE A 148 -6.85 -9.02 12.14
C PHE A 148 -8.07 -9.92 11.92
N PHE A 149 -9.24 -9.33 11.61
CA PHE A 149 -10.42 -10.11 11.23
C PHE A 149 -10.13 -11.00 10.02
N VAL A 150 -9.51 -10.47 8.97
CA VAL A 150 -9.12 -11.29 7.80
C VAL A 150 -8.18 -12.41 8.22
N ALA A 151 -7.08 -12.10 8.91
CA ALA A 151 -6.06 -13.06 9.32
C ALA A 151 -6.63 -14.21 10.18
N TRP A 152 -7.57 -13.89 11.07
CA TRP A 152 -8.23 -14.88 11.92
C TRP A 152 -9.16 -15.79 11.11
N GLY A 153 -9.94 -15.22 10.18
CA GLY A 153 -10.81 -16.01 9.32
C GLY A 153 -10.06 -17.02 8.43
N LEU A 154 -8.85 -16.70 7.98
CA LEU A 154 -8.00 -17.62 7.20
C LEU A 154 -7.59 -18.86 7.99
N ARG A 155 -7.50 -18.78 9.33
CA ARG A 155 -7.23 -19.96 10.18
C ARG A 155 -8.43 -20.90 10.21
N ILE A 156 -9.64 -20.38 10.03
CA ILE A 156 -10.88 -21.17 10.06
C ILE A 156 -11.19 -21.74 8.67
N TYR A 157 -10.85 -21.02 7.62
CA TYR A 157 -10.99 -21.44 6.22
C TYR A 157 -9.62 -21.68 5.57
N PRO A 158 -8.89 -22.73 5.96
CA PRO A 158 -7.56 -22.99 5.45
C PRO A 158 -7.57 -23.37 3.97
N VAL A 159 -6.40 -23.24 3.35
CA VAL A 159 -6.17 -23.67 1.96
C VAL A 159 -6.50 -25.16 1.81
N GLN A 160 -7.33 -25.50 0.83
CA GLN A 160 -7.56 -26.89 0.46
C GLN A 160 -6.25 -27.50 -0.07
N LYS A 161 -5.78 -28.58 0.57
CA LYS A 161 -4.61 -29.33 0.07
C LYS A 161 -4.97 -29.96 -1.28
N PRO A 162 -4.06 -29.96 -2.26
CA PRO A 162 -4.29 -30.71 -3.50
C PRO A 162 -4.51 -32.17 -3.14
N GLN A 163 -5.62 -32.76 -3.63
CA GLN A 163 -5.84 -34.19 -3.47
C GLN A 163 -4.72 -34.94 -4.21
N PRO A 164 -4.11 -35.97 -3.61
CA PRO A 164 -3.14 -36.78 -4.32
C PRO A 164 -3.82 -37.34 -5.56
N LYS A 165 -3.19 -37.17 -6.73
CA LYS A 165 -3.60 -37.92 -7.91
C LYS A 165 -3.29 -39.38 -7.59
N ASN A 166 -4.32 -40.20 -7.44
CA ASN A 166 -4.15 -41.65 -7.43
C ASN A 166 -3.59 -42.00 -8.82
N SER A 167 -2.27 -42.24 -8.87
CA SER A 167 -1.55 -42.79 -10.01
C SER A 167 -1.71 -44.30 -10.01
#